data_AF-A0A534PMR7-F1
#
_entry.id   AF-A0A534PMR7-F1
#
_cell.length_a   1.000
_cell.length_b   1.000
_cell.length_c   1.000
_cell.angle_alpha   90.00
_cell.angle_beta   90.00
_cell.angle_gamma   90.00
#
_symmetry.space_group_name_H-M   'P 1'
#
loop_
_entity.id
_entity.type
_entity.pdbx_description
1 polymer ?
#
loop_
_entity_poly.entity_id
_entity_poly.type
_entity_poly.pdbx_seq_one_letter_code
_entity_poly.pdbx_strand_id
1 'polypeptide(L)'
;MAKATWEGRECDVRVDSDLEANWSVSILSGEYDPVSLIKRPAAPIIIKLRANSRWLALDAGLRTLKAQGKISDYSIEPRPAEEIAAEAAEKARRAASRVVGAKAAAEEEEAE
;
A
#
# COMPACT_ATOMS: atom_id res chain seq x y z
N MET A 1 11.83 0.98 -5.99
CA MET A 1 11.29 -0.10 -6.84
C MET A 1 10.84 -1.27 -6.00
N ALA A 2 9.79 -1.96 -6.43
CA ALA A 2 9.24 -3.12 -5.74
C ALA A 2 9.15 -4.28 -6.72
N LYS A 3 9.45 -5.47 -6.23
CA LYS A 3 9.50 -6.71 -7.02
C LYS A 3 8.67 -7.77 -6.33
N ALA A 4 7.99 -8.60 -7.11
CA ALA A 4 7.21 -9.71 -6.58
C ALA A 4 7.68 -11.01 -7.22
N THR A 5 7.71 -12.09 -6.45
CA THR A 5 8.00 -13.43 -6.96
C THR A 5 6.69 -14.11 -7.34
N TRP A 6 6.43 -14.22 -8.64
CA TRP A 6 5.27 -14.93 -9.17
C TRP A 6 5.72 -16.18 -9.93
N GLU A 7 5.16 -17.35 -9.59
CA GLU A 7 5.53 -18.65 -10.18
C GLU A 7 7.05 -18.92 -10.18
N GLY A 8 7.75 -18.47 -9.12
CA GLY A 8 9.20 -18.64 -8.98
C GLY A 8 10.05 -17.64 -9.76
N ARG A 9 9.45 -16.62 -10.38
CA ARG A 9 10.14 -15.59 -11.17
C ARG A 9 9.97 -14.22 -10.56
N GLU A 10 10.98 -13.37 -10.72
CA GLU A 10 10.94 -11.98 -10.29
C GLU A 10 10.19 -11.13 -11.32
N CYS A 11 9.13 -10.47 -10.88
CA CYS A 11 8.25 -9.65 -11.70
C CYS A 11 8.24 -8.20 -11.18
N ASP A 12 8.10 -7.25 -12.09
CA ASP A 12 7.99 -5.84 -11.75
C ASP A 12 6.61 -5.51 -11.21
N VAL A 13 6.59 -4.66 -10.17
CA VAL A 13 5.35 -4.19 -9.54
C VAL A 13 5.11 -2.73 -9.92
N ARG A 14 3.93 -2.47 -10.48
CA ARG A 14 3.46 -1.14 -10.79
C ARG A 14 2.36 -0.72 -9.81
N VAL A 15 2.38 0.54 -9.41
CA VAL A 15 1.34 1.13 -8.56
C VAL A 15 0.83 2.40 -9.23
N ASP A 16 -0.45 2.40 -9.55
CA ASP A 16 -1.14 3.52 -10.17
C ASP A 16 -2.24 4.04 -9.24
N SER A 17 -2.40 5.35 -9.20
CA SER A 17 -3.55 6.01 -8.57
C SER A 17 -4.74 5.91 -9.53
N ASP A 18 -5.87 5.41 -9.04
CA ASP A 18 -7.11 5.37 -9.84
C ASP A 18 -7.90 6.67 -9.59
N LEU A 19 -8.74 6.71 -8.55
CA LEU A 19 -9.52 7.87 -8.12
C LEU A 19 -9.44 8.04 -6.61
N GLU A 20 -9.28 9.28 -6.13
CA GLU A 20 -9.17 9.64 -4.71
C GLU A 20 -8.11 8.81 -3.95
N ALA A 21 -8.54 8.07 -2.91
CA ALA A 21 -7.72 7.20 -2.08
C ALA A 21 -7.66 5.75 -2.60
N ASN A 22 -8.11 5.48 -3.83
CA ASN A 22 -8.07 4.14 -4.43
C ASN A 22 -6.78 3.96 -5.25
N TRP A 23 -6.09 2.87 -4.98
CA TRP A 23 -4.83 2.50 -5.61
C TRP A 23 -4.96 1.17 -6.32
N SER A 24 -4.26 1.03 -7.44
CA SER A 24 -4.13 -0.21 -8.20
C SER A 24 -2.69 -0.70 -8.12
N VAL A 25 -2.49 -1.90 -7.58
CA VAL A 25 -1.18 -2.58 -7.56
C VAL A 25 -1.22 -3.70 -8.59
N SER A 26 -0.33 -3.64 -9.56
CA SER A 26 -0.29 -4.52 -10.73
C SER A 26 1.06 -5.23 -10.82
N ILE A 27 1.06 -6.56 -10.92
CA ILE A 27 2.26 -7.36 -11.15
C ILE A 27 2.37 -7.64 -12.65
N LEU A 28 3.44 -7.16 -13.24
CA LEU A 28 3.75 -7.32 -14.67
C LEU A 28 4.75 -8.46 -14.81
N SER A 29 4.31 -9.63 -15.29
CA SER A 29 5.25 -10.74 -15.53
C SER A 29 6.11 -10.53 -16.77
N GLY A 30 5.73 -9.60 -17.65
CA GLY A 30 6.40 -9.32 -18.92
C GLY A 30 6.34 -10.48 -19.94
N GLU A 31 5.72 -11.59 -19.57
CA GLU A 31 5.65 -12.80 -20.37
C GLU A 31 4.45 -12.80 -21.31
N TYR A 32 4.53 -13.62 -22.36
CA TYR A 32 3.40 -13.88 -23.24
C TYR A 32 2.61 -15.08 -22.72
N ASP A 33 1.28 -15.01 -22.76
CA ASP A 33 0.36 -16.07 -22.37
C ASP A 33 0.70 -17.38 -23.10
N PRO A 34 1.14 -18.43 -22.39
CA PRO A 34 1.59 -19.69 -23.00
C PRO A 34 0.44 -20.50 -23.63
N VAL A 35 -0.82 -20.18 -23.31
CA VAL A 35 -2.01 -20.87 -23.83
C VAL A 35 -2.54 -20.20 -25.10
N SER A 36 -2.19 -18.94 -25.33
CA SER A 36 -2.69 -18.16 -26.45
C SER A 36 -1.92 -18.46 -27.74
N LEU A 37 -2.64 -18.85 -28.81
CA LEU A 37 -2.10 -19.02 -30.18
C LEU A 37 -1.46 -17.73 -30.75
N ILE A 38 -1.76 -16.59 -30.14
CA ILE A 38 -1.19 -15.27 -30.47
C ILE A 38 -0.34 -14.84 -29.28
N LYS A 39 0.88 -14.35 -29.53
CA LYS A 39 1.74 -13.73 -28.51
C LYS A 39 1.04 -12.51 -27.91
N ARG A 40 0.25 -12.73 -26.85
CA ARG A 40 -0.40 -11.70 -26.02
C ARG A 40 0.30 -11.67 -24.67
N PRO A 41 0.63 -10.50 -24.11
CA PRO A 41 1.20 -10.45 -22.77
C PRO A 41 0.23 -11.11 -21.78
N ALA A 42 0.76 -11.89 -20.84
CA ALA A 42 0.00 -12.50 -19.77
C ALA A 42 -0.76 -11.42 -19.01
N ALA A 43 -2.01 -11.70 -18.66
CA ALA A 43 -2.84 -10.75 -17.95
C ALA A 43 -2.16 -10.40 -16.61
N PRO A 44 -1.92 -9.11 -16.31
CA PRO A 44 -1.28 -8.74 -15.07
C PRO A 44 -2.18 -9.09 -13.88
N ILE A 45 -1.57 -9.48 -12.77
CA ILE A 45 -2.30 -9.66 -11.51
C ILE A 45 -2.52 -8.27 -10.92
N ILE A 46 -3.78 -7.86 -10.81
CA ILE A 46 -4.16 -6.54 -10.34
C ILE A 46 -4.97 -6.68 -9.05
N ILE A 47 -4.64 -5.87 -8.04
CA ILE A 47 -5.46 -5.65 -6.85
C ILE A 47 -5.75 -4.17 -6.67
N LYS A 48 -7.02 -3.84 -6.40
CA LYS A 48 -7.46 -2.50 -6.04
C LYS A 48 -7.71 -2.41 -4.55
N LEU A 49 -7.21 -1.36 -3.92
CA LEU A 49 -7.32 -1.16 -2.46
C LEU A 49 -7.30 0.32 -2.10
N ARG A 50 -7.81 0.65 -0.92
CA ARG A 50 -7.72 2.01 -0.38
C ARG A 50 -6.50 2.18 0.50
N ALA A 51 -5.77 3.27 0.31
CA ALA A 51 -4.63 3.63 1.14
C ALA A 51 -4.38 5.14 1.13
N ASN A 52 -3.75 5.63 2.19
CA ASN A 52 -3.44 7.05 2.34
C ASN A 52 -2.20 7.48 1.54
N SER A 53 -1.34 6.53 1.18
CA SER A 53 -0.12 6.81 0.43
C SER A 53 0.21 5.67 -0.54
N ARG A 54 0.99 5.99 -1.57
CA ARG A 54 1.47 5.02 -2.56
C ARG A 54 2.21 3.85 -1.91
N TRP A 55 3.04 4.15 -0.90
CA TRP A 55 3.83 3.13 -0.22
C TRP A 55 2.94 2.19 0.61
N LEU A 56 1.96 2.74 1.34
CA LEU A 56 1.00 1.92 2.08
C LEU A 56 0.17 1.06 1.13
N ALA A 57 -0.18 1.59 -0.04
CA ALA A 57 -0.88 0.83 -1.05
C ALA A 57 -0.05 -0.36 -1.56
N LEU A 58 1.23 -0.10 -1.85
CA LEU A 58 2.19 -1.11 -2.29
C LEU A 58 2.36 -2.23 -1.25
N ASP A 59 2.62 -1.90 0.01
CA ASP A 59 2.82 -2.88 1.09
C ASP A 59 1.54 -3.70 1.34
N ALA A 60 0.40 -3.03 1.49
CA ALA A 60 -0.88 -3.71 1.70
C ALA A 60 -1.27 -4.59 0.50
N GLY A 61 -1.03 -4.12 -0.73
CA GLY A 61 -1.30 -4.87 -1.95
C GLY A 61 -0.47 -6.14 -2.05
N LEU A 62 0.85 -6.06 -1.87
CA LEU A 62 1.74 -7.23 -1.95
C LEU A 62 1.50 -8.23 -0.81
N ARG A 63 1.24 -7.76 0.41
CA ARG A 63 0.83 -8.65 1.52
C ARG A 63 -0.45 -9.42 1.19
N THR A 64 -1.44 -8.72 0.62
CA THR A 64 -2.71 -9.35 0.28
C THR A 64 -2.53 -10.38 -0.83
N LEU A 65 -1.74 -10.07 -1.86
CA LEU A 65 -1.44 -11.00 -2.94
C LEU A 65 -0.68 -12.25 -2.44
N LYS A 66 0.24 -12.07 -1.48
CA LYS A 66 0.94 -13.20 -0.83
C LYS A 66 -0.02 -14.05 0.02
N ALA A 67 -0.88 -13.40 0.80
CA ALA A 67 -1.88 -14.09 1.63
C ALA A 67 -2.90 -14.88 0.78
N GLN A 68 -3.21 -14.41 -0.43
CA GLN A 68 -4.06 -15.11 -1.39
C GLN A 68 -3.32 -16.23 -2.15
N GLY A 69 -2.01 -16.42 -1.93
CA GLY A 69 -1.19 -17.37 -2.68
C GLY A 69 -1.01 -17.01 -4.15
N LYS A 70 -1.27 -15.75 -4.53
CA LYS A 70 -1.08 -15.27 -5.91
C LYS A 70 0.38 -14.98 -6.21
N ILE A 71 1.17 -14.67 -5.19
CA ILE A 71 2.64 -14.55 -5.26
C ILE A 71 3.28 -15.38 -4.16
N SER A 72 4.49 -15.86 -4.44
CA SER A 72 5.27 -16.66 -3.48
C SER A 72 6.00 -15.77 -2.48
N ASP A 73 6.57 -14.67 -2.95
CA ASP A 73 7.32 -13.72 -2.13
C ASP A 73 7.33 -12.31 -2.75
N TYR A 74 7.87 -11.32 -2.05
CA TYR A 74 8.00 -9.96 -2.58
C TYR A 74 9.05 -9.15 -1.82
N SER A 75 9.65 -8.18 -2.52
CA SER A 75 10.59 -7.21 -1.97
C SER A 75 10.13 -5.79 -2.28
N ILE A 76 10.12 -4.95 -1.26
CA ILE A 76 9.76 -3.53 -1.33
C ILE A 76 10.96 -2.72 -0.87
N GLU A 77 11.35 -1.72 -1.65
CA GLU A 77 12.33 -0.74 -1.18
C GLU A 77 11.85 -0.04 0.10
N PRO A 78 12.76 0.17 1.07
CA PRO A 78 12.42 0.80 2.33
C PRO A 78 11.81 2.19 2.09
N ARG A 79 10.77 2.49 2.86
CA ARG A 79 10.07 3.79 2.77
C ARG A 79 11.09 4.91 3.03
N PRO A 80 11.14 5.98 2.21
CA PRO A 80 12.03 7.09 2.48
C PRO A 80 11.72 7.68 3.86
N ALA A 81 12.77 7.85 4.67
CA ALA A 81 12.65 8.22 6.09
C ALA A 81 11.90 9.56 6.30
N GLU A 82 11.93 10.45 5.30
CA GLU A 82 11.24 11.73 5.31
C GLU A 82 9.71 11.58 5.31
N GLU A 83 9.16 10.59 4.58
CA GLU A 83 7.71 10.32 4.61
C GLU A 83 7.28 9.64 5.91
N ILE A 84 8.15 8.83 6.52
CA ILE A 84 7.90 8.23 7.83
C ILE A 84 7.85 9.31 8.91
N ALA A 85 8.78 10.27 8.86
CA ALA A 85 8.86 11.38 9.80
C ALA A 85 7.66 12.34 9.66
N ALA A 86 7.23 12.62 8.43
CA ALA A 86 6.06 13.46 8.17
C ALA A 86 4.75 12.83 8.69
N GLU A 87 4.54 11.53 8.45
CA GLU A 87 3.35 10.80 8.94
C GLU A 87 3.37 10.66 10.48
N ALA A 88 4.55 10.45 11.08
CA ALA A 88 4.71 10.43 12.53
C ALA A 88 4.46 11.80 13.17
N ALA A 89 4.91 12.88 12.54
CA ALA A 89 4.67 14.25 13.00
C ALA A 89 3.19 14.65 12.90
N GLU A 90 2.50 14.23 11.82
CA GLU A 90 1.07 14.50 11.65
C GLU A 90 0.22 13.69 12.65
N LYS A 91 0.59 12.42 12.89
CA LYS A 91 -0.02 11.58 13.91
C LYS A 91 0.24 12.10 15.33
N ALA A 92 1.45 12.63 15.60
CA ALA A 92 1.78 13.28 16.87
C ALA A 92 1.00 14.58 17.07
N ARG A 93 0.81 15.40 16.02
CA ARG A 93 -0.05 16.59 16.09
C ARG A 93 -1.51 16.23 16.37
N ARG A 94 -2.06 15.23 15.69
CA ARG A 94 -3.44 14.77 15.95
C ARG A 94 -3.60 14.17 17.34
N ALA A 95 -2.60 13.43 17.83
CA ALA A 95 -2.60 12.92 19.20
C ALA A 95 -2.55 14.07 20.24
N ALA A 96 -1.70 15.08 20.00
CA ALA A 96 -1.60 16.26 20.86
C ALA A 96 -2.91 17.06 20.88
N SER A 97 -3.55 17.30 19.72
CA SER A 97 -4.86 17.95 19.66
C SER A 97 -5.96 17.18 20.38
N ARG A 98 -5.92 15.85 20.36
CA ARG A 98 -6.89 14.99 21.08
C ARG A 98 -6.69 15.05 22.60
N VAL A 99 -5.45 15.14 23.07
CA VAL A 99 -5.14 15.28 24.51
C VAL A 99 -5.54 16.67 25.04
N VAL A 100 -5.34 17.72 24.24
CA VAL A 100 -5.76 19.09 24.61
C VAL A 100 -7.29 19.19 24.70
N GLY A 101 -8.04 18.60 23.77
CA GLY A 101 -9.50 18.56 23.83
C GLY A 101 -10.04 17.76 25.02
N ALA A 102 -9.37 16.66 25.40
CA ALA A 102 -9.75 15.87 26.57
C ALA A 102 -9.46 16.59 27.90
N LYS A 103 -8.42 17.43 27.96
CA LYS A 103 -8.10 18.22 29.15
C LYS A 103 -9.05 19.40 29.35
N ALA A 104 -9.49 20.05 28.26
CA ALA A 104 -10.48 21.12 28.32
C ALA A 104 -11.87 20.63 28.76
N ALA A 105 -12.29 19.44 28.34
CA ALA A 105 -13.57 18.85 28.75
C ALA A 105 -13.60 18.42 30.23
N ALA A 106 -12.45 18.13 30.84
CA ALA A 106 -12.37 17.76 32.26
C ALA A 106 -12.43 18.97 33.20
N GLU A 107 -11.98 20.15 32.76
CA GLU A 107 -12.07 21.39 33.58
C GLU A 107 -13.49 22.01 33.58
N GLU A 108 -14.35 21.70 32.60
CA GLU A 108 -15.76 22.15 32.61
C GLU A 108 -16.67 21.28 33.49
N GLU A 109 -16.30 20.04 33.84
CA GLU A 109 -17.15 19.13 34.65
C GLU A 109 -16.89 19.23 36.18
N GLU A 110 -15.77 19.84 36.61
CA GLU A 110 -15.45 20.06 38.04
C GLU A 110 -15.89 21.43 38.58
N ALA A 111 -16.56 22.26 37.75
CA ALA A 111 -16.96 23.63 38.08
C ALA A 111 -18.49 23.86 38.16
N GLU A 112 -19.30 22.79 38.29
CA GLU A 112 -20.75 22.86 38.57
C GLU A 112 -21.09 22.51 40.03
#